data_AF-A0A497MGY9-F1
#
_entry.id   AF-A0A497MGY9-F1
#
_cell.length_a   1.000
_cell.length_b   1.000
_cell.length_c   1.000
_cell.angle_alpha   90.00
_cell.angle_beta   90.00
_cell.angle_gamma   90.00
#
_symmetry.space_group_name_H-M   'P 1'
#
loop_
_entity.id
_entity.type
_entity.pdbx_description
1 polymer ?
#
loop_
_entity_poly.entity_id
_entity_poly.type
_entity_poly.pdbx_seq_one_letter_code
_entity_poly.pdbx_strand_id
1 'polypeptide(L)'
;VRTLAALKEAELPAKFFSVGRVFRNEKPDRTHLCEFYQTEGIVVDENANMKHLVGYLKEFFKRLGFPEARFRPAYFPYTEPSLEVEVYHPPTGRWIELGGAGIFRPEVVKPLLGRDIPVLAWGLGPERMVMLNYGLKDIRELVMNDLEMLRRAPVWMG
;
A
#
# COMPACT_ATOMS: atom_id res chain seq x y z
N VAL A 1 -7.03 9.29 9.30
CA VAL A 1 -7.16 10.55 10.07
C VAL A 1 -7.79 10.33 11.46
N ARG A 2 -9.03 9.82 11.57
CA ARG A 2 -9.68 9.60 12.88
C ARG A 2 -8.88 8.70 13.83
N THR A 3 -8.26 7.64 13.30
CA THR A 3 -7.43 6.72 14.08
C THR A 3 -6.24 7.41 14.75
N LEU A 4 -5.52 8.26 14.01
CA LEU A 4 -4.40 9.02 14.57
C LEU A 4 -4.89 10.08 15.56
N ALA A 5 -5.94 10.81 15.24
CA ALA A 5 -6.48 11.85 16.12
C ALA A 5 -7.03 11.32 17.46
N ALA A 6 -7.42 10.04 17.51
CA ALA A 6 -7.95 9.40 18.72
C ALA A 6 -6.87 8.74 19.59
N LEU A 7 -5.63 8.68 19.12
CA LEU A 7 -4.54 7.95 19.75
C LEU A 7 -4.03 8.67 21.00
N LYS A 8 -3.94 7.96 22.13
CA LYS A 8 -3.37 8.48 23.38
C LYS A 8 -1.90 8.12 23.50
N GLU A 9 -1.14 8.91 24.25
CA GLU A 9 0.30 8.71 24.43
C GLU A 9 0.65 7.36 25.07
N ALA A 10 -0.18 6.88 26.01
CA ALA A 10 -0.02 5.56 26.63
C ALA A 10 -0.22 4.37 25.67
N GLU A 11 -0.74 4.61 24.47
CA GLU A 11 -0.98 3.57 23.45
C GLU A 11 0.20 3.46 22.45
N LEU A 12 1.26 4.25 22.64
CA LEU A 12 2.45 4.22 21.79
C LEU A 12 3.45 3.14 22.27
N PRO A 13 4.14 2.44 21.34
CA PRO A 13 4.00 2.52 19.89
C PRO A 13 2.76 1.78 19.37
N ALA A 14 2.17 2.29 18.28
CA ALA A 14 0.94 1.76 17.71
C ALA A 14 1.10 1.41 16.22
N LYS A 15 0.42 0.36 15.77
CA LYS A 15 0.41 -0.09 14.37
C LYS A 15 -1.02 -0.28 13.92
N PHE A 16 -1.37 0.28 12.77
CA PHE A 16 -2.69 0.16 12.20
C PHE A 16 -2.59 -0.26 10.74
N PHE A 17 -3.58 -1.03 10.30
CA PHE A 17 -3.72 -1.44 8.93
C PHE A 17 -5.20 -1.41 8.55
N SER A 18 -5.49 -1.05 7.31
CA SER A 18 -6.84 -1.05 6.78
C SER A 18 -6.84 -1.47 5.33
N VAL A 19 -7.92 -2.14 4.93
CA VAL A 19 -8.24 -2.43 3.54
C VAL A 19 -9.59 -1.79 3.28
N GLY A 20 -9.64 -0.87 2.33
CA GLY A 20 -10.83 -0.09 2.07
C GLY A 20 -11.02 0.15 0.59
N ARG A 21 -12.29 0.24 0.16
CA ARG A 21 -12.61 0.70 -1.19
C ARG A 21 -12.47 2.22 -1.26
N VAL A 22 -11.77 2.69 -2.28
CA VAL A 22 -11.56 4.09 -2.60
C VAL A 22 -12.14 4.40 -3.98
N PHE A 23 -12.45 5.67 -4.20
CA PHE A 23 -13.08 6.14 -5.42
C PHE A 23 -12.24 7.24 -6.04
N ARG A 24 -12.00 7.16 -7.35
CA ARG A 24 -11.34 8.19 -8.13
C ARG A 24 -12.21 8.57 -9.32
N ASN A 25 -12.27 9.87 -9.60
CA ASN A 25 -12.93 10.37 -10.80
C ASN A 25 -12.02 10.18 -12.02
N GLU A 26 -11.81 8.93 -12.38
CA GLU A 26 -11.03 8.49 -13.54
C GLU A 26 -11.91 7.68 -14.48
N LYS A 27 -11.67 7.80 -15.78
CA LYS A 27 -12.40 7.01 -16.78
C LYS A 27 -11.89 5.56 -16.72
N PRO A 28 -12.77 4.56 -16.50
CA PRO A 28 -12.33 3.17 -16.47
C PRO A 28 -11.69 2.75 -17.80
N ASP A 29 -10.51 2.17 -17.71
CA ASP A 29 -9.76 1.61 -18.84
C ASP A 29 -9.15 0.25 -18.45
N ARG A 30 -8.21 -0.25 -19.24
CA ARG A 30 -7.57 -1.57 -19.00
C ARG A 30 -6.69 -1.62 -17.75
N THR A 31 -6.33 -0.46 -17.22
CA THR A 31 -5.35 -0.26 -16.14
C THR A 31 -5.90 0.54 -14.97
N HIS A 32 -7.01 1.27 -15.15
CA HIS A 32 -7.62 2.14 -14.14
C HIS A 32 -9.10 1.79 -13.95
N LEU A 33 -9.53 1.75 -12.69
CA LEU A 33 -10.93 1.68 -12.28
C LEU A 33 -11.32 2.96 -11.54
N CYS A 34 -12.59 3.34 -11.62
CA CYS A 34 -13.14 4.43 -10.82
C CYS A 34 -13.34 4.02 -9.34
N GLU A 35 -13.49 2.73 -9.08
CA GLU A 35 -13.51 2.14 -7.74
C GLU A 35 -12.51 0.99 -7.64
N PHE A 36 -11.69 1.01 -6.61
CA PHE A 36 -10.70 -0.04 -6.34
C PHE A 36 -10.40 -0.07 -4.84
N TYR A 37 -9.72 -1.11 -4.38
CA TYR A 37 -9.29 -1.25 -3.00
C TYR A 37 -7.91 -0.63 -2.80
N GLN A 38 -7.69 -0.10 -1.61
CA GLN A 38 -6.37 0.33 -1.17
C GLN A 38 -6.09 -0.32 0.18
N THR A 39 -4.90 -0.87 0.31
CA THR A 39 -4.37 -1.31 1.59
C THR A 39 -3.48 -0.21 2.15
N GLU A 40 -3.85 0.33 3.30
CA GLU A 40 -3.10 1.39 3.97
C GLU A 40 -2.59 0.89 5.31
N GLY A 41 -1.34 1.20 5.63
CA GLY A 41 -0.76 0.89 6.93
C GLY A 41 -0.02 2.09 7.49
N ILE A 42 -0.07 2.22 8.82
CA ILE A 42 0.69 3.21 9.56
C ILE A 42 1.36 2.59 10.80
N VAL A 43 2.53 3.11 11.14
CA VAL A 43 3.25 2.78 12.38
C VAL A 43 3.63 4.09 13.06
N VAL A 44 3.16 4.28 14.29
CA VAL A 44 3.43 5.45 15.13
C VAL A 44 4.39 5.02 16.23
N ASP A 45 5.62 5.55 16.20
CA ASP A 45 6.68 5.18 17.14
C ASP A 45 7.71 6.32 17.21
N GLU A 46 8.11 6.71 18.41
CA GLU A 46 9.14 7.75 18.62
C GLU A 46 10.49 7.38 18.01
N ASN A 47 10.78 6.08 17.88
CA ASN A 47 12.03 5.57 17.33
C ASN A 47 11.90 5.17 15.85
N ALA A 48 10.73 5.37 15.23
CA ALA A 48 10.51 5.02 13.83
C ALA A 48 11.37 5.88 12.90
N ASN A 49 11.93 5.24 11.87
CA ASN A 49 12.76 5.87 10.86
C ASN A 49 12.63 5.14 9.53
N MET A 50 13.28 5.66 8.48
CA MET A 50 13.17 5.12 7.13
C MET A 50 13.60 3.65 7.01
N LYS A 51 14.60 3.20 7.78
CA LYS A 51 15.05 1.80 7.74
C LYS A 51 13.94 0.87 8.22
N HIS A 52 13.18 1.29 9.23
CA HIS A 52 12.02 0.54 9.72
C HIS A 52 10.93 0.45 8.64
N LEU A 53 10.60 1.56 7.96
CA LEU A 53 9.60 1.56 6.88
C LEU A 53 9.97 0.60 5.75
N VAL A 54 11.21 0.68 5.26
CA VAL A 54 11.72 -0.24 4.24
C VAL A 54 11.69 -1.69 4.73
N GLY A 55 12.03 -1.93 6.00
CA GLY A 55 11.96 -3.26 6.60
C GLY A 55 10.54 -3.83 6.61
N TYR A 56 9.55 -3.06 7.04
CA TYR A 56 8.14 -3.47 7.04
C TYR A 56 7.66 -3.81 5.63
N LEU A 57 7.95 -2.96 4.65
CA LEU A 57 7.51 -3.18 3.28
C LEU A 57 8.20 -4.39 2.65
N LYS A 58 9.50 -4.59 2.86
CA LYS A 58 10.21 -5.80 2.38
C LYS A 58 9.58 -7.07 2.93
N GLU A 59 9.29 -7.11 4.23
CA GLU A 59 8.67 -8.29 4.85
C GLU A 59 7.23 -8.48 4.36
N PHE A 60 6.48 -7.38 4.20
CA PHE A 60 5.11 -7.41 3.65
C PHE A 60 5.07 -8.03 2.25
N PHE A 61 5.88 -7.52 1.32
CA PHE A 61 5.92 -8.05 -0.05
C PHE A 61 6.48 -9.47 -0.12
N LYS A 62 7.49 -9.80 0.68
CA LYS A 62 8.02 -11.17 0.77
C LYS A 62 6.93 -12.16 1.16
N ARG A 63 6.08 -11.82 2.14
CA ARG A 63 4.95 -12.67 2.55
C ARG A 63 3.85 -12.79 1.50
N LEU A 64 3.74 -11.81 0.60
CA LEU A 64 2.82 -11.84 -0.55
C LEU A 64 3.39 -12.55 -1.78
N GLY A 65 4.57 -13.18 -1.66
CA GLY A 65 5.20 -13.91 -2.78
C GLY A 65 6.05 -13.02 -3.70
N PHE A 66 6.35 -11.78 -3.30
CA PHE A 66 7.21 -10.86 -4.03
C PHE A 66 8.51 -10.60 -3.23
N PRO A 67 9.49 -11.51 -3.26
CA PRO A 67 10.71 -11.39 -2.46
C PRO A 67 11.63 -10.25 -2.89
N GLU A 68 11.50 -9.80 -4.15
CA GLU A 68 12.29 -8.73 -4.74
C GLU A 68 11.48 -7.43 -4.80
N ALA A 69 11.67 -6.58 -3.78
CA ALA A 69 11.10 -5.24 -3.71
C ALA A 69 12.20 -4.18 -3.72
N ARG A 70 12.01 -3.12 -4.51
CA ARG A 70 12.89 -1.95 -4.54
C ARG A 70 12.12 -0.68 -4.22
N PHE A 71 12.85 0.31 -3.71
CA PHE A 71 12.31 1.56 -3.20
C PHE A 71 13.03 2.71 -3.89
N ARG A 72 12.28 3.60 -4.54
CA ARG A 72 12.83 4.78 -5.22
C ARG A 72 12.34 6.04 -4.53
N PRO A 73 13.17 7.10 -4.41
CA PRO A 73 12.67 8.40 -3.97
C PRO A 73 11.51 8.86 -4.87
N ALA A 74 10.46 9.36 -4.24
CA ALA A 74 9.29 9.90 -4.91
C ALA A 74 8.79 11.13 -4.16
N TYR A 75 7.76 11.79 -4.67
CA TYR A 75 7.13 12.92 -4.00
C TYR A 75 5.67 12.59 -3.68
N PHE A 76 5.32 12.68 -2.40
CA PHE A 76 3.94 12.67 -1.93
C PHE A 76 3.72 13.86 -0.98
N PRO A 77 2.66 14.66 -1.15
CA PRO A 77 2.51 15.93 -0.41
C PRO A 77 2.53 15.81 1.12
N TYR A 78 2.10 14.67 1.65
CA TYR A 78 1.90 14.42 3.07
C TYR A 78 3.04 13.61 3.73
N THR A 79 4.08 13.21 2.98
CA THR A 79 5.25 12.51 3.52
C THR A 79 6.57 13.17 3.13
N GLU A 80 7.53 13.15 4.05
CA GLU A 80 8.93 13.52 3.81
C GLU A 80 9.82 12.81 4.85
N PRO A 81 10.78 11.97 4.45
CA PRO A 81 11.05 11.48 3.08
C PRO A 81 9.94 10.55 2.51
N SER A 82 9.88 10.51 1.18
CA SER A 82 8.88 9.78 0.38
C SER A 82 9.53 8.73 -0.53
N LEU A 83 8.85 7.58 -0.69
CA LEU A 83 9.28 6.44 -1.48
C LEU A 83 8.16 5.90 -2.37
N GLU A 84 8.51 5.53 -3.58
CA GLU A 84 7.70 4.67 -4.44
C GLU A 84 8.19 3.23 -4.33
N VAL A 85 7.26 2.28 -4.28
CA VAL A 85 7.55 0.86 -4.10
C VAL A 85 7.26 0.09 -5.37
N GLU A 86 8.25 -0.68 -5.81
CA GLU A 86 8.13 -1.56 -6.97
C GLU A 86 8.53 -2.98 -6.59
N VAL A 87 7.82 -3.96 -7.16
CA VAL A 87 8.18 -5.38 -7.05
C VAL A 87 8.62 -5.92 -8.40
N TYR A 88 9.55 -6.87 -8.37
CA TYR A 88 9.94 -7.58 -9.57
C TYR A 88 8.88 -8.63 -9.91
N HIS A 89 8.47 -8.66 -11.18
CA HIS A 89 7.57 -9.69 -11.72
C HIS A 89 8.36 -10.61 -12.66
N PRO A 90 8.80 -11.79 -12.19
CA PRO A 90 9.65 -12.70 -12.96
C PRO A 90 9.07 -13.12 -14.32
N PRO A 91 7.77 -13.44 -14.45
CA PRO A 91 7.19 -13.85 -15.74
C PRO A 91 7.33 -12.80 -16.84
N THR A 92 7.33 -11.50 -16.49
CA THR A 92 7.49 -10.41 -17.47
C THR A 92 8.89 -9.81 -17.50
N GLY A 93 9.75 -10.14 -16.53
CA GLY A 93 11.08 -9.55 -16.38
C GLY A 93 11.06 -8.04 -16.11
N ARG A 94 10.02 -7.52 -15.45
CA ARG A 94 9.79 -6.07 -15.27
C ARG A 94 9.55 -5.74 -13.81
N TRP A 95 9.91 -4.52 -13.44
CA TRP A 95 9.55 -3.91 -12.17
C TRP A 95 8.18 -3.27 -12.30
N ILE A 96 7.30 -3.57 -11.34
CA ILE A 96 5.92 -3.11 -11.34
C ILE A 96 5.70 -2.24 -10.11
N GLU A 97 5.26 -1.02 -10.33
CA GLU A 97 4.88 -0.06 -9.29
C GLU A 97 3.58 -0.48 -8.59
N LEU A 98 3.62 -0.55 -7.26
CA LEU A 98 2.49 -0.99 -6.42
C LEU A 98 1.94 0.08 -5.48
N GLY A 99 2.65 1.19 -5.30
CA GLY A 99 2.17 2.32 -4.52
C GLY A 99 3.26 3.13 -3.85
N GLY A 100 2.81 4.00 -2.94
CA GLY A 100 3.64 4.97 -2.23
C GLY A 100 3.82 4.62 -0.76
N ALA A 101 4.93 5.08 -0.21
CA ALA A 101 5.24 4.99 1.20
C ALA A 101 6.07 6.19 1.64
N GLY A 102 6.09 6.49 2.94
CA GLY A 102 6.93 7.55 3.47
C GLY A 102 6.73 7.77 4.96
N ILE A 103 7.36 8.83 5.48
CA ILE A 103 7.17 9.28 6.85
C ILE A 103 6.29 10.53 6.81
N PHE A 104 5.19 10.57 7.57
CA PHE A 104 4.33 11.75 7.56
C PHE A 104 5.08 12.99 8.00
N ARG A 105 4.79 14.09 7.30
CA ARG A 105 5.40 15.37 7.61
C ARG A 105 4.87 15.91 8.94
N PRO A 106 5.66 16.75 9.65
CA PRO A 106 5.22 17.40 10.87
C PRO A 106 3.91 18.18 10.75
N GLU A 107 3.64 18.77 9.58
CA GLU A 107 2.41 19.52 9.30
C GLU A 107 1.15 18.64 9.31
N VAL A 108 1.31 17.32 9.12
CA VAL A 108 0.22 16.34 9.23
C VAL A 108 0.11 15.82 10.67
N VAL A 109 1.25 15.53 11.31
CA VAL A 109 1.27 14.85 12.62
C VAL A 109 0.92 15.81 13.77
N LYS A 110 1.54 16.99 13.82
CA LYS A 110 1.38 17.93 14.95
C LYS A 110 -0.08 18.32 15.21
N PRO A 111 -0.93 18.63 14.20
CA PRO A 111 -2.33 18.92 14.45
C PRO A 111 -3.15 17.74 14.97
N LEU A 112 -2.70 16.50 14.75
CA LEU A 112 -3.42 15.28 15.12
C LEU A 112 -2.98 14.73 16.49
N LEU A 113 -1.68 14.79 16.79
CA LEU A 113 -1.09 14.20 18.01
C LEU A 113 -0.62 15.25 19.03
N GLY A 114 -0.68 16.54 18.69
CA GLY A 114 -0.22 17.63 19.57
C GLY A 114 1.30 17.78 19.67
N ARG A 115 2.07 16.81 19.17
CA ARG A 115 3.54 16.84 19.09
C ARG A 115 4.01 16.14 17.81
N ASP A 116 5.29 16.33 17.49
CA ASP A 116 5.92 15.72 16.32
C ASP A 116 6.41 14.30 16.67
N ILE A 117 5.76 13.28 16.12
CA ILE A 117 6.14 11.86 16.30
C ILE A 117 6.28 11.25 14.91
N PRO A 118 7.35 10.47 14.63
CA PRO A 118 7.45 9.77 13.37
C PRO A 118 6.26 8.83 13.15
N VAL A 119 5.56 9.02 12.02
CA VAL A 119 4.51 8.12 11.55
C VAL A 119 4.93 7.56 10.20
N LEU A 120 5.31 6.30 10.18
CA LEU A 120 5.56 5.58 8.93
C LEU A 120 4.21 5.27 8.29
N ALA A 121 4.09 5.47 6.98
CA ALA A 121 2.86 5.24 6.25
C ALA A 121 3.13 4.60 4.89
N TRP A 122 2.20 3.79 4.43
CA TRP A 122 2.16 3.27 3.06
C TRP A 122 0.75 3.07 2.57
N GLY A 123 0.56 3.15 1.26
CA GLY A 123 -0.69 2.91 0.56
C GLY A 123 -0.41 2.11 -0.71
N LEU A 124 -0.94 0.89 -0.78
CA LEU A 124 -0.67 -0.06 -1.85
C LEU A 124 -1.98 -0.50 -2.51
N GLY A 125 -1.96 -0.67 -3.83
CA GLY A 125 -3.09 -1.20 -4.60
C GLY A 125 -2.98 -2.73 -4.75
N PRO A 126 -3.85 -3.53 -4.10
CA PRO A 126 -3.82 -4.99 -4.22
C PRO A 126 -4.18 -5.49 -5.61
N GLU A 127 -5.01 -4.77 -6.37
CA GLU A 127 -5.49 -5.16 -7.70
C GLU A 127 -4.34 -5.48 -8.64
N ARG A 128 -3.29 -4.65 -8.63
CA ARG A 128 -2.14 -4.86 -9.51
C ARG A 128 -1.40 -6.15 -9.15
N MET A 129 -1.29 -6.49 -7.87
CA MET A 129 -0.72 -7.77 -7.45
C MET A 129 -1.60 -8.96 -7.87
N VAL A 130 -2.92 -8.82 -7.72
CA VAL A 130 -3.89 -9.85 -8.16
C VAL A 130 -3.81 -10.05 -9.67
N MET A 131 -3.79 -8.99 -10.47
CA MET A 131 -3.67 -9.08 -11.93
C MET A 131 -2.39 -9.81 -12.34
N LEU A 132 -1.25 -9.52 -11.71
CA LEU A 132 0.01 -10.20 -11.99
C LEU A 132 -0.08 -11.69 -11.66
N ASN A 133 -0.61 -12.04 -10.48
CA ASN A 133 -0.69 -13.42 -10.03
C ASN A 133 -1.64 -14.28 -10.88
N TYR A 134 -2.77 -13.71 -11.29
CA TYR A 134 -3.78 -14.41 -12.10
C TYR A 134 -3.60 -14.22 -13.61
N GLY A 135 -2.56 -13.49 -14.05
CA GLY A 135 -2.27 -13.25 -15.47
C GLY A 135 -3.31 -12.40 -16.21
N LEU A 136 -4.06 -11.57 -15.48
CA LEU A 136 -5.11 -10.72 -16.05
C LEU A 136 -4.50 -9.54 -16.80
N LYS A 137 -5.05 -9.23 -17.98
CA LYS A 137 -4.57 -8.16 -18.86
C LYS A 137 -5.45 -6.92 -18.82
N ASP A 138 -6.59 -7.01 -18.15
CA ASP A 138 -7.56 -5.95 -18.02
C ASP A 138 -8.09 -5.93 -16.58
N ILE A 139 -7.89 -4.81 -15.89
CA ILE A 139 -8.30 -4.66 -14.49
C ILE A 139 -9.81 -4.81 -14.32
N ARG A 140 -10.60 -4.54 -15.37
CA ARG A 140 -12.06 -4.66 -15.35
C ARG A 140 -12.51 -6.10 -15.15
N GLU A 141 -11.68 -7.09 -15.52
CA GLU A 141 -11.95 -8.51 -15.27
C GLU A 141 -12.17 -8.81 -13.79
N LEU A 142 -11.56 -8.03 -12.88
CA LEU A 142 -11.75 -8.17 -11.44
C LEU A 142 -13.17 -7.81 -10.96
N VAL A 143 -13.90 -6.99 -11.71
CA VAL A 143 -15.22 -6.46 -11.33
C VAL A 143 -16.35 -6.93 -12.24
N MET A 144 -16.06 -7.73 -13.27
CA MET A 144 -17.05 -8.26 -14.20
C MET A 144 -17.95 -9.37 -13.61
N ASN A 145 -17.64 -9.87 -12.41
CA ASN A 145 -18.39 -10.94 -11.73
C ASN A 145 -18.50 -12.24 -12.56
N ASP A 146 -17.45 -12.61 -13.30
CA ASP A 146 -17.40 -13.88 -14.03
C ASP A 146 -17.31 -15.07 -13.06
N LEU A 147 -18.42 -15.79 -12.89
CA LEU A 147 -18.52 -16.93 -11.98
C LEU A 147 -17.64 -18.12 -12.39
N GLU A 148 -17.41 -18.33 -13.68
CA GLU A 148 -16.55 -19.43 -14.15
C GLU A 148 -15.08 -19.13 -13.86
N MET A 149 -14.66 -17.88 -14.08
CA MET A 149 -13.33 -17.41 -13.66
C MET A 149 -13.13 -17.59 -12.15
N LEU A 150 -14.10 -17.14 -11.34
CA LEU A 150 -14.03 -17.24 -9.88
C LEU A 150 -13.94 -18.68 -9.38
N ARG A 151 -14.65 -19.62 -10.01
CA ARG A 151 -14.59 -21.06 -9.64
C ARG A 151 -13.28 -21.73 -10.02
N ARG A 152 -12.64 -21.30 -11.11
CA ARG A 152 -11.39 -21.88 -11.63
C ARG A 152 -10.14 -21.21 -11.07
N ALA A 153 -10.27 -20.03 -10.47
CA ALA A 153 -9.17 -19.27 -9.92
C ALA A 153 -8.41 -20.11 -8.86
N PRO A 154 -7.11 -20.37 -9.05
CA PRO A 154 -6.33 -21.09 -8.05
C PRO A 154 -6.21 -20.27 -6.76
N VAL A 155 -6.05 -20.95 -5.63
CA VAL A 155 -5.72 -20.31 -4.36
C VAL A 155 -4.30 -19.75 -4.45
N TRP A 156 -4.13 -18.44 -4.27
CA TRP A 156 -2.84 -17.76 -4.42
C TRP A 156 -1.80 -18.23 -3.37
N MET A 157 -2.20 -18.40 -2.12
CA MET A 157 -1.30 -18.80 -1.01
C MET A 157 -1.60 -20.22 -0.51
N GLY A 158 -1.95 -21.12 -1.44
CA GLY A 158 -2.27 -22.53 -1.18
C GLY A 158 -1.06 -23.44 -1.29
#